data_AF-A0A8H6C6D8-F1
#
_entry.id   AF-A0A8H6C6D8-F1
#
_cell.length_a   1.000
_cell.length_b   1.000
_cell.length_c   1.000
_cell.angle_alpha   90.00
_cell.angle_beta   90.00
_cell.angle_gamma   90.00
#
_symmetry.space_group_name_H-M   'P 1'
#
loop_
_entity.id
_entity.type
_entity.pdbx_description
1 polymer ?
#
loop_
_entity_poly.entity_id
_entity_poly.type
_entity_poly.pdbx_seq_one_letter_code
_entity_poly.pdbx_strand_id
1 'polypeptide(L)'
;MGPPIDAMARQPQKKLCSLTNHLFCRIIRIIFTIPVFAILAFLGILLESRAVYLIPLTQVYESFALGGFFFLLCAWIHPDGAERERILNREGKLGMYNRVWFFVFQQPFVMIVLVVVQEITQAAGVFCATSKNIQFAHVWISSFSSVTTIFAIGAVLRFHGATKQMTAQQKPLLKLVSFKGIVFLSWIQSALFSFLTSSGHLHPNNHLTFLDLSVGIPAMITCLEMALFSMLFLFAYPIGPYTAKGQITGLLHGSGPTSHPEYVGGPLGLSALFEALNIFDLIKAMMMAPIRLGKGRAMMMKEQASAAEEDPKNKAYEG
;
A
#
# COMPACT_ATOMS: atom_id res chain seq x y z
N MET A 1 -2.62 50.52 -15.95
CA MET A 1 -2.19 49.23 -16.54
C MET A 1 -2.07 48.21 -15.42
N GLY A 2 -3.16 47.51 -15.12
CA GLY A 2 -3.10 46.36 -14.21
C GLY A 2 -2.41 45.18 -14.91
N PRO A 3 -1.72 44.29 -14.18
CA PRO A 3 -1.12 43.11 -14.78
C PRO A 3 -2.22 42.22 -15.42
N PRO A 4 -1.92 41.53 -16.53
CA PRO A 4 -2.92 40.75 -17.25
C PRO A 4 -3.39 39.57 -16.39
N ILE A 5 -4.71 39.44 -16.28
CA ILE A 5 -5.45 38.42 -15.51
C ILE A 5 -5.05 36.98 -15.92
N ASP A 6 -4.44 36.81 -17.08
CA ASP A 6 -4.02 35.53 -17.65
C ASP A 6 -2.75 34.91 -17.01
N ALA A 7 -2.00 35.65 -16.20
CA ALA A 7 -0.80 35.14 -15.52
C ALA A 7 -1.13 34.42 -14.19
N MET A 8 -2.19 34.84 -13.50
CA MET A 8 -2.63 34.23 -12.24
C MET A 8 -3.42 32.92 -12.45
N ALA A 9 -4.06 32.73 -13.61
CA ALA A 9 -4.81 31.50 -13.93
C ALA A 9 -3.92 30.33 -14.39
N ARG A 10 -2.69 30.58 -14.87
CA ARG A 10 -1.78 29.52 -15.39
C ARG A 10 -1.01 28.75 -14.33
N GLN A 11 -0.74 29.37 -13.18
CA GLN A 11 -0.10 28.74 -12.01
C GLN A 11 -0.91 27.58 -11.40
N PRO A 12 -2.23 27.72 -11.14
CA PRO A 12 -3.02 26.63 -10.57
C PRO A 12 -3.16 25.45 -11.55
N GLN A 13 -3.21 25.69 -12.86
CA GLN A 13 -3.44 24.66 -13.87
C GLN A 13 -2.22 23.75 -14.11
N LYS A 14 -0.99 24.29 -14.13
CA LYS A 14 0.24 23.47 -14.18
C LYS A 14 0.43 22.64 -12.92
N LYS A 15 0.15 23.21 -11.74
CA LYS A 15 0.17 22.49 -10.46
C LYS A 15 -0.88 21.38 -10.42
N LEU A 16 -2.08 21.63 -10.95
CA LEU A 16 -3.15 20.65 -11.01
C LEU A 16 -2.82 19.48 -11.95
N CYS A 17 -2.23 19.75 -13.12
CA CYS A 17 -1.79 18.71 -14.05
C CYS A 17 -0.67 17.84 -13.47
N SER A 18 0.36 18.45 -12.86
CA SER A 18 1.41 17.73 -12.13
C SER A 18 0.84 16.92 -10.95
N LEU A 19 -0.14 17.47 -10.23
CA LEU A 19 -0.78 16.78 -9.13
C LEU A 19 -1.61 15.57 -9.59
N THR A 20 -2.41 15.72 -10.64
CA THR A 20 -3.17 14.63 -11.23
C THR A 20 -2.23 13.49 -11.68
N ASN A 21 -1.08 13.83 -12.29
CA ASN A 21 -0.05 12.84 -12.65
C ASN A 21 0.48 12.07 -11.44
N HIS A 22 0.72 12.75 -10.30
CA HIS A 22 1.16 12.08 -9.07
C HIS A 22 0.11 11.14 -8.47
N LEU A 23 -1.19 11.46 -8.55
CA LEU A 23 -2.25 10.55 -8.09
C LEU A 23 -2.35 9.32 -9.01
N PHE A 24 -2.30 9.52 -10.33
CA PHE A 24 -2.30 8.43 -11.29
C PHE A 24 -1.13 7.47 -11.09
N CYS A 25 0.08 7.99 -10.88
CA CYS A 25 1.26 7.19 -10.59
C CYS A 25 1.05 6.26 -9.38
N ARG A 26 0.43 6.77 -8.30
CA ARG A 26 0.13 5.98 -7.10
C ARG A 26 -0.90 4.88 -7.36
N ILE A 27 -1.91 5.15 -8.18
CA ILE A 27 -2.95 4.16 -8.55
C ILE A 27 -2.36 3.08 -9.45
N ILE A 28 -1.59 3.47 -10.47
CA ILE A 28 -0.91 2.54 -11.39
C ILE A 28 -0.05 1.56 -10.60
N ARG A 29 0.72 2.04 -9.60
CA ARG A 29 1.52 1.19 -8.72
C ARG A 29 0.70 0.11 -8.00
N ILE A 30 -0.50 0.47 -7.51
CA ILE A 30 -1.40 -0.48 -6.82
C ILE A 30 -1.95 -1.50 -7.83
N ILE A 31 -2.42 -1.07 -9.00
CA ILE A 31 -2.95 -1.94 -10.05
C ILE A 31 -1.88 -2.90 -10.56
N PHE A 32 -0.63 -2.43 -10.66
CA PHE A 32 0.51 -3.22 -11.13
C PHE A 32 0.89 -4.38 -10.19
N THR A 33 0.26 -4.49 -9.01
CA THR A 33 0.34 -5.70 -8.18
C THR A 33 -0.16 -6.94 -8.92
N ILE A 34 -1.25 -6.82 -9.70
CA ILE A 34 -1.84 -7.96 -10.42
C ILE A 34 -0.86 -8.57 -11.43
N PRO A 35 -0.28 -7.81 -12.39
CA PRO A 35 0.67 -8.38 -13.33
C PRO A 35 1.93 -8.90 -12.63
N VAL A 36 2.41 -8.25 -11.56
CA VAL A 36 3.56 -8.76 -10.79
C VAL A 36 3.27 -10.13 -10.20
N PHE A 37 2.10 -10.29 -9.57
CA PHE A 37 1.67 -11.58 -9.00
C PHE A 37 1.49 -12.64 -10.09
N ALA A 38 0.86 -12.30 -11.21
CA ALA A 38 0.65 -13.22 -12.33
C ALA A 38 1.98 -13.69 -12.94
N ILE A 39 2.92 -12.76 -13.18
CA ILE A 39 4.24 -13.09 -13.75
C ILE A 39 5.06 -13.95 -12.79
N LEU A 40 5.13 -13.59 -11.51
CA LEU A 40 5.91 -14.35 -10.53
C LEU A 40 5.32 -15.73 -10.25
N ALA A 41 3.98 -15.85 -10.19
CA ALA A 41 3.31 -17.14 -10.07
C ALA A 41 3.55 -18.00 -11.32
N PHE A 42 3.43 -17.42 -12.52
CA PHE A 42 3.70 -18.11 -13.77
C PHE A 42 5.16 -18.58 -13.88
N LEU A 43 6.12 -17.73 -13.51
CA LEU A 43 7.54 -18.10 -13.45
C LEU A 43 7.80 -19.17 -12.38
N GLY A 44 7.08 -19.14 -11.26
CA GLY A 44 7.13 -20.19 -10.25
C GLY A 44 6.67 -21.55 -10.77
N ILE A 45 5.69 -21.58 -11.68
CA ILE A 45 5.25 -22.81 -12.35
C ILE A 45 6.29 -23.28 -13.36
N LEU A 46 6.83 -22.38 -14.18
CA LEU A 46 7.84 -22.73 -15.20
C LEU A 46 9.17 -23.17 -14.58
N LEU A 47 9.54 -22.60 -13.43
CA LEU A 47 10.80 -22.82 -12.73
C LEU A 47 10.51 -23.39 -11.35
N GLU A 48 9.92 -24.58 -11.29
CA GLU A 48 9.47 -25.24 -10.06
C GLU A 48 10.58 -25.28 -8.98
N SER A 49 11.82 -25.57 -9.38
CA SER A 49 13.00 -25.59 -8.49
C SER A 49 13.37 -24.23 -7.90
N ARG A 50 12.95 -23.13 -8.54
CA ARG A 50 13.22 -21.75 -8.12
C ARG A 50 11.99 -21.04 -7.57
N ALA A 51 10.82 -21.68 -7.58
CA ALA A 51 9.56 -21.09 -7.13
C ALA A 51 9.64 -20.56 -5.70
N VAL A 52 10.35 -21.27 -4.81
CA VAL A 52 10.55 -20.89 -3.41
C VAL A 52 11.25 -19.54 -3.24
N TYR A 53 12.08 -19.16 -4.21
CA TYR A 53 12.82 -17.89 -4.21
C TYR A 53 12.04 -16.77 -4.93
N LEU A 54 11.20 -17.11 -5.90
CA LEU A 54 10.46 -16.13 -6.72
C LEU A 54 9.16 -15.65 -6.06
N ILE A 55 8.39 -16.56 -5.47
CA ILE A 55 7.07 -16.26 -4.88
C ILE A 55 7.15 -15.19 -3.77
N PRO A 56 8.16 -15.17 -2.87
CA PRO A 56 8.27 -14.16 -1.82
C PRO A 56 8.39 -12.73 -2.33
N LEU A 57 8.88 -12.52 -3.55
CA LEU A 57 8.98 -11.20 -4.17
C LEU A 57 7.60 -10.52 -4.34
N THR A 58 6.53 -11.32 -4.42
CA THR A 58 5.14 -10.81 -4.44
C THR A 58 4.80 -10.04 -3.15
N GLN A 59 5.24 -10.53 -2.00
CA GLN A 59 5.00 -9.92 -0.68
C GLN A 59 5.76 -8.60 -0.54
N VAL A 60 6.97 -8.52 -1.11
CA VAL A 60 7.75 -7.28 -1.18
C VAL A 60 7.01 -6.26 -2.03
N TYR A 61 6.56 -6.63 -3.23
CA TYR A 61 5.82 -5.71 -4.08
C TYR A 61 4.51 -5.25 -3.43
N GLU A 62 3.78 -6.17 -2.78
CA GLU A 62 2.55 -5.85 -2.06
C GLU A 62 2.79 -4.79 -0.96
N SER A 63 3.88 -4.91 -0.20
CA SER A 63 4.21 -3.93 0.83
C SER A 63 4.49 -2.53 0.26
N PHE A 64 5.11 -2.45 -0.93
CA PHE A 64 5.27 -1.18 -1.65
C PHE A 64 3.94 -0.64 -2.18
N ALA A 65 3.06 -1.50 -2.69
CA ALA A 65 1.72 -1.11 -3.12
C ALA A 65 0.89 -0.55 -1.96
N LEU A 66 1.01 -1.11 -0.75
CA LEU A 66 0.37 -0.54 0.46
C LEU A 66 0.90 0.86 0.79
N GLY A 67 2.20 1.10 0.64
CA GLY A 67 2.79 2.45 0.74
C GLY A 67 2.19 3.43 -0.28
N GLY A 68 2.02 2.97 -1.52
CA GLY A 68 1.31 3.71 -2.58
C GLY A 68 -0.14 4.03 -2.21
N PHE A 69 -0.87 3.07 -1.63
CA PHE A 69 -2.24 3.26 -1.15
C PHE A 69 -2.31 4.28 -0.01
N PHE A 70 -1.41 4.22 0.97
CA PHE A 70 -1.35 5.22 2.03
C PHE A 70 -1.07 6.63 1.48
N PHE A 71 -0.18 6.75 0.50
CA PHE A 71 0.03 8.02 -0.20
C PHE A 71 -1.19 8.48 -0.98
N LEU A 72 -1.97 7.56 -1.56
CA LEU A 72 -3.23 7.91 -2.21
C LEU A 72 -4.23 8.50 -1.20
N LEU A 73 -4.40 7.88 -0.02
CA LEU A 73 -5.21 8.43 1.06
C LEU A 73 -4.75 9.83 1.47
N CYS A 74 -3.44 10.00 1.61
CA CYS A 74 -2.86 11.29 1.98
C CYS A 74 -3.10 12.37 0.92
N ALA A 75 -3.08 12.02 -0.38
CA ALA A 75 -3.38 12.95 -1.47
C ALA A 75 -4.84 13.39 -1.50
N TRP A 76 -5.77 12.54 -1.08
CA TRP A 76 -7.18 12.92 -0.98
C TRP A 76 -7.46 13.93 0.14
N ILE A 77 -6.66 13.93 1.20
CA ILE A 77 -6.73 14.96 2.25
C ILE A 77 -6.18 16.26 1.70
N HIS A 78 -4.90 16.25 1.31
CA HIS A 78 -4.27 17.39 0.67
C HIS A 78 -3.03 16.96 -0.13
N PRO A 79 -2.85 17.50 -1.35
CA PRO A 79 -1.72 17.15 -2.21
C PRO A 79 -0.36 17.56 -1.65
N ASP A 80 -0.28 18.76 -1.07
CA ASP A 80 0.93 19.27 -0.43
C ASP A 80 1.10 18.66 0.98
N GLY A 81 2.30 18.14 1.25
CA GLY A 81 2.64 17.50 2.51
C GLY A 81 2.70 18.46 3.69
N ALA A 82 3.19 19.69 3.49
CA ALA A 82 3.30 20.67 4.57
C ALA A 82 1.90 21.13 5.04
N GLU A 83 1.03 21.42 4.09
CA GLU A 83 -0.34 21.83 4.38
C GLU A 83 -1.16 20.66 4.96
N ARG A 84 -0.96 19.43 4.48
CA ARG A 84 -1.56 18.24 5.09
C ARG A 84 -1.19 18.10 6.56
N GLU A 85 0.08 18.30 6.90
CA GLU A 85 0.54 18.22 8.30
C GLU A 85 -0.10 19.31 9.15
N ARG A 86 -0.28 20.54 8.63
CA ARG A 86 -0.98 21.62 9.34
C ARG A 86 -2.45 21.30 9.60
N ILE A 87 -3.17 20.81 8.58
CA ILE A 87 -4.57 20.41 8.69
C ILE A 87 -4.71 19.30 9.74
N LEU A 88 -3.88 18.27 9.66
CA LEU A 88 -3.90 17.16 10.61
C LEU A 88 -3.49 17.59 12.02
N ASN A 89 -2.60 18.58 12.16
CA ASN A 89 -2.24 19.14 13.45
C ASN A 89 -3.39 19.92 14.07
N ARG A 90 -4.09 20.74 13.28
CA ARG A 90 -5.27 21.50 13.73
C ARG A 90 -6.39 20.58 14.23
N GLU A 91 -6.53 19.41 13.62
CA GLU A 91 -7.52 18.40 14.05
C GLU A 91 -7.01 17.45 15.14
N GLY A 92 -5.79 17.64 15.67
CA GLY A 92 -5.19 16.75 16.67
C GLY A 92 -4.86 15.33 16.16
N LYS A 93 -4.82 15.13 14.83
CA LYS A 93 -4.60 13.84 14.16
C LYS A 93 -3.14 13.59 13.75
N LEU A 94 -2.24 14.55 13.98
CA LEU A 94 -0.83 14.45 13.56
C LEU A 94 -0.08 13.27 14.19
N GLY A 95 -0.32 12.98 15.48
CA GLY A 95 0.28 11.83 16.16
C GLY A 95 -0.14 10.49 15.55
N MET A 96 -1.41 10.36 15.17
CA MET A 96 -1.94 9.19 14.47
C MET A 96 -1.31 9.06 13.08
N TYR A 97 -1.25 10.16 12.33
CA TYR A 97 -0.62 10.22 11.02
C TYR A 97 0.84 9.74 11.04
N ASN A 98 1.64 10.22 12.00
CA ASN A 98 3.04 9.79 12.17
C ASN A 98 3.16 8.30 12.51
N ARG A 99 2.24 7.76 13.31
CA ARG A 99 2.20 6.34 13.67
C ARG A 99 1.86 5.46 12.46
N VAL A 100 0.91 5.89 11.64
CA VAL A 100 0.51 5.18 10.42
C VAL A 100 1.65 5.19 9.41
N TRP A 101 2.30 6.35 9.23
CA TRP A 101 3.50 6.47 8.41
C TRP A 101 4.57 5.46 8.84
N PHE A 102 4.84 5.35 10.14
CA PHE A 102 5.78 4.37 10.67
C PHE A 102 5.39 2.93 10.30
N PHE A 103 4.18 2.48 10.62
CA PHE A 103 3.76 1.09 10.37
C PHE A 103 3.68 0.72 8.88
N VAL A 104 3.29 1.67 8.03
CA VAL A 104 3.20 1.45 6.58
C VAL A 104 4.59 1.34 5.95
N PHE A 105 5.52 2.24 6.29
CA PHE A 105 6.84 2.27 5.65
C PHE A 105 7.86 1.35 6.31
N GLN A 106 7.64 0.90 7.54
CA GLN A 106 8.47 -0.17 8.12
C GLN A 106 8.15 -1.54 7.50
N GLN A 107 6.91 -1.78 7.02
CA GLN A 107 6.53 -3.05 6.40
C GLN A 107 7.43 -3.44 5.20
N PRO A 108 7.65 -2.61 4.17
CA PRO A 108 8.51 -2.98 3.05
C PRO A 108 9.95 -3.28 3.46
N PHE A 109 10.48 -2.54 4.43
CA PHE A 109 11.80 -2.84 4.99
C PHE A 109 11.84 -4.22 5.63
N VAL A 110 10.86 -4.55 6.47
CA VAL A 110 10.74 -5.88 7.10
C VAL A 110 10.60 -6.97 6.04
N MET A 111 9.81 -6.75 4.99
CA MET A 111 9.63 -7.75 3.92
C MET A 111 10.94 -8.03 3.17
N ILE A 112 11.73 -7.00 2.85
CA ILE A 112 13.03 -7.18 2.20
C ILE A 112 13.96 -8.02 3.09
N VAL A 113 14.02 -7.72 4.39
CA VAL A 113 14.83 -8.49 5.34
C VAL A 113 14.34 -9.93 5.43
N LEU A 114 13.03 -10.15 5.54
CA LEU A 114 12.45 -11.50 5.61
C LEU A 114 12.69 -12.31 4.34
N VAL A 115 12.63 -11.69 3.16
CA VAL A 115 12.99 -12.38 1.90
C VAL A 115 14.46 -12.77 1.91
N VAL A 116 15.39 -11.88 2.27
CA VAL A 116 16.81 -12.23 2.35
C VAL A 116 17.06 -13.38 3.34
N VAL A 117 16.42 -13.33 4.52
CA VAL A 117 16.49 -14.42 5.50
C VAL A 117 15.91 -15.71 4.93
N GLN A 118 14.82 -15.65 4.17
CA GLN A 118 14.26 -16.81 3.48
C GLN A 118 15.24 -17.40 2.47
N GLU A 119 15.86 -16.60 1.61
CA GLU A 119 16.85 -17.06 0.63
C GLU A 119 18.02 -17.78 1.32
N ILE A 120 18.55 -17.19 2.40
CA ILE A 120 19.67 -17.76 3.18
C ILE A 120 19.26 -19.07 3.85
N THR A 121 18.09 -19.09 4.49
CA THR A 121 17.61 -20.29 5.20
C THR A 121 17.26 -21.43 4.24
N GLN A 122 16.82 -21.11 3.03
CA GLN A 122 16.62 -22.08 1.95
C GLN A 122 17.94 -22.63 1.42
N ALA A 123 18.94 -21.78 1.20
CA ALA A 123 20.28 -22.24 0.81
C ALA A 123 20.94 -23.12 1.90
N ALA A 124 20.65 -22.85 3.18
CA ALA A 124 21.13 -23.64 4.31
C ALA A 124 20.31 -24.92 4.57
N GLY A 125 19.22 -25.17 3.83
CA GLY A 125 18.37 -26.35 3.99
C GLY A 125 17.50 -26.38 5.26
N VAL A 126 17.43 -25.26 6.01
CA VAL A 126 16.61 -25.13 7.23
C VAL A 126 15.25 -24.48 6.96
N PHE A 127 15.04 -23.98 5.73
CA PHE A 127 13.74 -23.56 5.25
C PHE A 127 13.00 -24.76 4.65
N CYS A 128 11.82 -25.05 5.19
CA CYS A 128 10.93 -26.07 4.66
C CYS A 128 9.60 -25.40 4.31
N ALA A 129 9.36 -25.13 3.02
CA ALA A 129 8.16 -24.44 2.52
C ALA A 129 6.85 -25.18 2.86
N THR A 130 6.95 -26.49 3.06
CA THR A 130 5.81 -27.40 3.20
C THR A 130 5.50 -27.73 4.66
N SER A 131 6.46 -27.53 5.57
CA SER A 131 6.27 -27.80 6.98
C SER A 131 5.87 -26.53 7.73
N LYS A 132 4.84 -26.67 8.56
CA LYS A 132 4.45 -25.66 9.56
C LYS A 132 4.95 -26.02 10.97
N ASN A 133 5.99 -26.85 11.07
CA ASN A 133 6.62 -27.13 12.35
C ASN A 133 7.50 -25.97 12.80
N ILE A 134 7.48 -25.70 14.11
CA ILE A 134 8.24 -24.62 14.76
C ILE A 134 9.75 -24.75 14.54
N GLN A 135 10.23 -25.96 14.23
CA GLN A 135 11.63 -26.27 13.96
C GLN A 135 12.15 -25.64 12.65
N PHE A 136 11.27 -25.33 11.69
CA PHE A 136 11.67 -24.78 10.40
C PHE A 136 11.49 -23.27 10.32
N ALA A 137 12.38 -22.60 9.58
CA ALA A 137 12.39 -21.15 9.44
C ALA A 137 11.08 -20.58 8.82
N HIS A 138 10.39 -21.39 8.00
CA HIS A 138 9.19 -21.01 7.29
C HIS A 138 8.06 -20.48 8.21
N VAL A 139 7.81 -21.13 9.35
CA VAL A 139 6.76 -20.71 10.29
C VAL A 139 7.06 -19.32 10.86
N TRP A 140 8.31 -19.08 11.25
CA TRP A 140 8.73 -17.81 11.84
C TRP A 140 8.63 -16.67 10.83
N ILE A 141 9.15 -16.88 9.62
CA ILE A 141 9.09 -15.90 8.53
C ILE A 141 7.63 -15.56 8.19
N SER A 142 6.77 -16.57 8.04
CA SER A 142 5.34 -16.39 7.78
C SER A 142 4.61 -15.65 8.91
N SER A 143 4.93 -15.96 10.18
CA SER A 143 4.33 -15.32 11.35
C SER A 143 4.72 -13.84 11.45
N PHE A 144 6.02 -13.53 11.32
CA PHE A 144 6.51 -12.15 11.35
C PHE A 144 5.94 -11.32 10.20
N SER A 145 5.85 -11.91 9.00
CA SER A 145 5.23 -11.25 7.84
C SER A 145 3.76 -10.92 8.11
N SER A 146 3.01 -11.88 8.64
CA SER A 146 1.58 -11.72 8.96
C SER A 146 1.35 -10.65 10.02
N VAL A 147 2.09 -10.69 11.13
CA VAL A 147 1.98 -9.71 12.22
C VAL A 147 2.27 -8.29 11.73
N THR A 148 3.36 -8.12 10.97
CA THR A 148 3.76 -6.82 10.40
C THR A 148 2.67 -6.25 9.51
N THR A 149 2.10 -7.09 8.65
CA THR A 149 1.02 -6.72 7.73
C THR A 149 -0.26 -6.35 8.46
N ILE A 150 -0.63 -7.08 9.52
CA ILE A 150 -1.80 -6.77 10.36
C ILE A 150 -1.66 -5.39 11.00
N PHE A 151 -0.49 -5.06 11.55
CA PHE A 151 -0.25 -3.74 12.13
C PHE A 151 -0.32 -2.61 11.10
N ALA A 152 0.26 -2.80 9.91
CA ALA A 152 0.22 -1.81 8.84
C ALA A 152 -1.21 -1.55 8.38
N ILE A 153 -1.97 -2.59 8.03
CA ILE A 153 -3.36 -2.48 7.58
C ILE A 153 -4.23 -1.92 8.70
N GLY A 154 -4.07 -2.40 9.93
CA GLY A 154 -4.78 -1.90 11.10
C GLY A 154 -4.53 -0.40 11.36
N ALA A 155 -3.33 0.09 11.08
CA ALA A 155 -3.01 1.51 11.16
C ALA A 155 -3.70 2.29 10.02
N VAL A 156 -3.61 1.81 8.78
CA VAL A 156 -4.30 2.44 7.62
C VAL A 156 -5.80 2.52 7.82
N LEU A 157 -6.44 1.46 8.32
CA LEU A 157 -7.88 1.42 8.58
C LEU A 157 -8.29 2.43 9.66
N ARG A 158 -7.52 2.53 10.75
CA ARG A 158 -7.76 3.56 11.79
C ARG A 158 -7.61 4.97 11.24
N PHE A 159 -6.57 5.21 10.44
CA PHE A 159 -6.35 6.51 9.80
C PHE A 159 -7.50 6.87 8.85
N HIS A 160 -7.94 5.92 8.04
CA HIS A 160 -9.09 6.11 7.16
C HIS A 160 -10.36 6.42 7.96
N GLY A 161 -10.64 5.70 9.04
CA GLY A 161 -11.77 5.98 9.94
C GLY A 161 -11.73 7.42 10.48
N ALA A 162 -10.57 7.88 10.93
CA ALA A 162 -10.38 9.22 11.48
C ALA A 162 -10.45 10.35 10.43
N THR A 163 -10.17 10.05 9.16
CA THR A 163 -10.14 11.02 8.04
C THR A 163 -11.29 10.82 7.05
N LYS A 164 -12.24 9.94 7.38
CA LYS A 164 -13.38 9.59 6.51
C LYS A 164 -14.23 10.81 6.16
N GLN A 165 -14.42 11.74 7.10
CA GLN A 165 -15.17 12.97 6.86
C GLN A 165 -14.52 13.86 5.78
N MET A 166 -13.18 13.91 5.74
CA MET A 166 -12.42 14.67 4.74
C MET A 166 -12.32 13.94 3.38
N THR A 167 -12.62 12.64 3.37
CA THR A 167 -12.42 11.74 2.22
C THR A 167 -13.73 11.10 1.73
N ALA A 168 -14.88 11.64 2.14
CA ALA A 168 -16.18 10.96 2.05
C ALA A 168 -16.59 10.56 0.63
N GLN A 169 -16.09 11.26 -0.40
CA GLN A 169 -16.44 10.99 -1.80
C GLN A 169 -15.75 9.76 -2.42
N GLN A 170 -14.67 9.21 -1.84
CA GLN A 170 -13.75 8.31 -2.57
C GLN A 170 -13.70 6.86 -2.07
N LYS A 171 -14.84 6.17 -1.83
CA LYS A 171 -14.97 4.73 -1.42
C LYS A 171 -13.65 3.97 -1.08
N PRO A 172 -12.91 4.33 -0.01
CA PRO A 172 -11.52 3.88 0.18
C PRO A 172 -11.43 2.41 0.59
N LEU A 173 -12.41 1.96 1.36
CA LEU A 173 -12.48 0.58 1.84
C LEU A 173 -12.66 -0.40 0.69
N LEU A 174 -13.45 -0.07 -0.32
CA LEU A 174 -13.61 -0.93 -1.49
C LEU A 174 -12.26 -1.13 -2.19
N LYS A 175 -11.52 -0.03 -2.41
CA LYS A 175 -10.19 -0.05 -3.04
C LYS A 175 -9.17 -0.86 -2.23
N LEU A 176 -9.19 -0.71 -0.89
CA LEU A 176 -8.31 -1.47 0.01
C LEU A 176 -8.66 -2.96 0.04
N VAL A 177 -9.95 -3.30 0.11
CA VAL A 177 -10.43 -4.70 0.11
C VAL A 177 -10.16 -5.36 -1.24
N SER A 178 -10.35 -4.66 -2.36
CA SER A 178 -9.97 -5.16 -3.68
C SER A 178 -8.49 -5.50 -3.77
N PHE A 179 -7.63 -4.63 -3.23
CA PHE A 179 -6.19 -4.86 -3.18
C PHE A 179 -5.80 -6.01 -2.25
N LYS A 180 -6.29 -6.01 -1.01
CA LYS A 180 -5.90 -6.98 0.01
C LYS A 180 -6.62 -8.33 -0.11
N GLY A 181 -7.73 -8.37 -0.84
CA GLY A 181 -8.52 -9.56 -1.11
C GLY A 181 -7.69 -10.65 -1.79
N ILE A 182 -6.74 -10.28 -2.65
CA ILE A 182 -5.82 -11.21 -3.30
C ILE A 182 -5.07 -12.05 -2.26
N VAL A 183 -4.40 -11.38 -1.32
CA VAL A 183 -3.57 -12.07 -0.31
C VAL A 183 -4.42 -12.80 0.73
N PHE A 184 -5.60 -12.28 1.02
CA PHE A 184 -6.56 -12.98 1.87
C PHE A 184 -7.03 -14.30 1.24
N LEU A 185 -7.32 -14.32 -0.07
CA LEU A 185 -7.67 -15.55 -0.77
C LEU A 185 -6.50 -16.53 -0.82
N SER A 186 -5.28 -16.07 -1.06
CA SER A 186 -4.10 -16.94 -1.00
C SER A 186 -3.88 -17.58 0.37
N TRP A 187 -4.21 -16.87 1.45
CA TRP A 187 -4.20 -17.44 2.79
C TRP A 187 -5.29 -18.51 2.98
N ILE A 188 -6.51 -18.26 2.47
CA ILE A 188 -7.60 -19.25 2.48
C ILE A 188 -7.21 -20.50 1.67
N GLN A 189 -6.64 -20.33 0.48
CA GLN A 189 -6.12 -21.43 -0.34
C GLN A 189 -5.12 -22.26 0.47
N SER A 190 -4.15 -21.60 1.09
CA SER A 190 -3.12 -22.26 1.90
C SER A 190 -3.71 -23.04 3.07
N ALA A 191 -4.75 -22.50 3.72
CA ALA A 191 -5.48 -23.19 4.78
C ALA A 191 -6.27 -24.40 4.26
N LEU A 192 -6.95 -24.24 3.12
CA LEU A 192 -7.70 -25.31 2.46
C LEU A 192 -6.80 -26.47 2.04
N PHE A 193 -5.67 -26.20 1.39
CA PHE A 193 -4.70 -27.24 1.03
C PHE A 193 -4.10 -27.92 2.26
N SER A 194 -3.78 -27.15 3.32
CA SER A 194 -3.29 -27.74 4.57
C SER A 194 -4.31 -28.71 5.18
N PHE A 195 -5.60 -28.35 5.15
CA PHE A 195 -6.68 -29.19 5.65
C PHE A 195 -6.86 -30.45 4.80
N LEU A 196 -6.87 -30.33 3.47
CA LEU A 196 -7.07 -31.46 2.56
C LEU A 196 -5.90 -32.47 2.58
N THR A 197 -4.67 -31.99 2.78
CA THR A 197 -3.51 -32.87 3.02
C THR A 197 -3.64 -33.58 4.37
N SER A 198 -4.11 -32.89 5.41
CA SER A 198 -4.32 -33.48 6.74
C SER A 198 -5.48 -34.48 6.78
N SER A 199 -6.51 -34.29 5.95
CA SER A 199 -7.64 -35.21 5.83
C SER A 199 -7.33 -36.45 4.99
N GLY A 200 -6.11 -36.59 4.47
CA GLY A 200 -5.68 -37.74 3.68
C GLY A 200 -6.29 -37.85 2.28
N HIS A 201 -6.95 -36.80 1.78
CA HIS A 201 -7.53 -36.80 0.43
C HIS A 201 -6.52 -36.39 -0.65
N LEU A 202 -5.43 -35.72 -0.27
CA LEU A 202 -4.38 -35.22 -1.16
C LEU A 202 -3.03 -35.86 -0.79
N HIS A 203 -2.66 -36.91 -1.54
CA HIS A 203 -1.36 -37.59 -1.42
C HIS A 203 -0.58 -37.49 -2.74
N PRO A 204 0.77 -37.47 -2.68
CA PRO A 204 1.59 -37.60 -3.88
C PRO A 204 1.26 -38.91 -4.62
N ASN A 205 1.22 -38.85 -5.94
CA ASN A 205 1.03 -40.02 -6.81
C ASN A 205 2.10 -39.98 -7.91
N ASN A 206 2.18 -40.99 -8.77
CA ASN A 206 3.16 -41.09 -9.87
C ASN A 206 3.14 -39.89 -10.85
N HIS A 207 2.09 -39.06 -10.81
CA HIS A 207 1.94 -37.86 -11.64
C HIS A 207 2.03 -36.54 -10.86
N LEU A 208 2.02 -36.57 -9.53
CA LEU A 208 1.95 -35.37 -8.69
C LEU A 208 2.94 -35.48 -7.53
N THR A 209 3.95 -34.64 -7.57
CA THR A 209 4.97 -34.51 -6.53
C THR A 209 4.42 -33.66 -5.38
N PHE A 210 5.02 -33.79 -4.20
CA PHE A 210 4.65 -32.97 -3.05
C PHE A 210 4.88 -31.46 -3.28
N LEU A 211 5.84 -31.11 -4.15
CA LEU A 211 6.10 -29.73 -4.57
C LEU A 211 4.99 -29.20 -5.49
N ASP A 212 4.50 -30.03 -6.42
CA ASP A 212 3.32 -29.73 -7.24
C ASP A 212 2.09 -29.42 -6.38
N LEU A 213 1.82 -30.24 -5.36
CA LEU A 213 0.65 -30.04 -4.47
C LEU A 213 0.74 -28.76 -3.64
N SER A 214 1.94 -28.46 -3.14
CA SER A 214 2.12 -27.41 -2.13
C SER A 214 2.49 -26.04 -2.71
N VAL A 215 3.04 -26.01 -3.92
CA VAL A 215 3.55 -24.78 -4.57
C VAL A 215 2.97 -24.64 -5.98
N GLY A 216 3.01 -25.70 -6.79
CA GLY A 216 2.57 -25.65 -8.19
C GLY A 216 1.08 -25.35 -8.35
N ILE A 217 0.20 -26.17 -7.78
CA ILE A 217 -1.25 -26.01 -7.86
C ILE A 217 -1.70 -24.65 -7.26
N PRO A 218 -1.24 -24.23 -6.06
CA PRO A 218 -1.56 -22.89 -5.55
C PRO A 218 -1.12 -21.76 -6.48
N ALA A 219 0.06 -21.86 -7.12
CA ALA A 219 0.50 -20.87 -8.09
C ALA A 219 -0.39 -20.84 -9.35
N MET A 220 -0.86 -21.99 -9.82
CA MET A 220 -1.81 -22.07 -10.94
C MET A 220 -3.15 -21.41 -10.60
N ILE A 221 -3.69 -21.68 -9.42
CA ILE A 221 -4.94 -21.05 -8.96
C ILE A 221 -4.74 -19.54 -8.82
N THR A 222 -3.59 -19.11 -8.28
CA THR A 222 -3.24 -17.69 -8.17
C THR A 222 -3.25 -17.00 -9.54
N CYS A 223 -2.70 -17.63 -10.59
CA CYS A 223 -2.76 -17.08 -11.95
C CYS A 223 -4.20 -16.88 -12.45
N LEU A 224 -5.10 -17.83 -12.20
CA LEU A 224 -6.51 -17.72 -12.56
C LEU A 224 -7.22 -16.62 -11.76
N GLU A 225 -6.92 -16.53 -10.46
CA GLU A 225 -7.44 -15.46 -9.61
C GLU A 225 -6.97 -14.09 -10.09
N MET A 226 -5.71 -13.94 -10.53
CA MET A 226 -5.21 -12.65 -11.02
C MET A 226 -5.98 -12.19 -12.27
N ALA A 227 -6.43 -13.11 -13.13
CA ALA A 227 -7.30 -12.79 -14.25
C ALA A 227 -8.68 -12.29 -13.79
N LEU A 228 -9.28 -12.92 -12.77
CA LEU A 228 -10.56 -12.48 -12.19
C LEU A 228 -10.43 -11.12 -11.47
N PHE A 229 -9.35 -10.94 -10.71
CA PHE A 229 -9.06 -9.67 -10.01
C PHE A 229 -8.78 -8.53 -10.98
N SER A 230 -8.18 -8.80 -12.15
CA SER A 230 -8.02 -7.81 -13.20
C SER A 230 -9.37 -7.18 -13.57
N MET A 231 -10.41 -7.98 -13.77
CA MET A 231 -11.76 -7.49 -14.02
C MET A 231 -12.32 -6.69 -12.83
N LEU A 232 -12.13 -7.18 -11.60
CA LEU A 232 -12.58 -6.50 -10.38
C LEU A 232 -11.90 -5.13 -10.19
N PHE A 233 -10.63 -5.00 -10.55
CA PHE A 233 -9.88 -3.76 -10.44
C PHE A 233 -10.33 -2.70 -11.43
N LEU A 234 -10.85 -3.09 -12.61
CA LEU A 234 -11.50 -2.15 -13.52
C LEU A 234 -12.72 -1.46 -12.87
N PHE A 235 -13.44 -2.17 -12.01
CA PHE A 235 -14.58 -1.62 -11.27
C PHE A 235 -14.16 -0.88 -9.99
N ALA A 236 -13.15 -1.37 -9.27
CA ALA A 236 -12.68 -0.77 -8.01
C ALA A 236 -11.87 0.53 -8.23
N TYR A 237 -11.15 0.62 -9.35
CA TYR A 237 -10.32 1.77 -9.74
C TYR A 237 -10.78 2.35 -11.09
N PRO A 238 -12.01 2.89 -11.18
CA PRO A 238 -12.51 3.45 -12.42
C PRO A 238 -11.69 4.69 -12.82
N ILE A 239 -11.42 4.83 -14.12
CA ILE A 239 -10.64 5.94 -14.69
C ILE A 239 -11.40 7.27 -14.63
N GLY A 240 -12.74 7.22 -14.70
CA GLY A 240 -13.65 8.37 -14.75
C GLY A 240 -13.32 9.52 -13.79
N PRO A 241 -13.25 9.30 -12.45
CA PRO A 241 -12.96 10.34 -11.47
C PRO A 241 -11.55 10.95 -11.58
N TYR A 242 -10.64 10.32 -12.32
CA TYR A 242 -9.25 10.79 -12.48
C TYR A 242 -9.02 11.51 -13.82
N THR A 243 -9.97 11.48 -14.73
CA THR A 243 -9.90 12.30 -15.95
C THR A 243 -9.95 13.78 -15.61
N ALA A 244 -9.28 14.63 -16.40
CA ALA A 244 -9.21 16.08 -16.16
C ALA A 244 -10.61 16.73 -15.96
N LYS A 245 -11.65 16.22 -16.64
CA LYS A 245 -13.04 16.67 -16.44
C LYS A 245 -13.63 16.35 -15.06
N GLY A 246 -13.25 15.22 -14.45
CA GLY A 246 -13.79 14.75 -13.17
C GLY A 246 -13.22 15.49 -11.95
N GLN A 247 -11.92 15.79 -11.93
CA GLN A 247 -11.27 16.51 -10.83
C GLN A 247 -11.43 18.02 -10.89
N ILE A 248 -11.47 18.62 -12.09
CA ILE A 248 -11.78 20.05 -12.27
C ILE A 248 -13.16 20.36 -11.69
N THR A 249 -14.16 19.48 -11.89
CA THR A 249 -15.52 19.69 -11.36
C THR A 249 -15.62 19.49 -9.83
N GLY A 250 -14.76 18.66 -9.23
CA GLY A 250 -14.74 18.42 -7.77
C GLY A 250 -13.95 19.44 -6.96
N LEU A 251 -12.93 20.07 -7.55
CA LEU A 251 -12.10 21.09 -6.91
C LEU A 251 -12.50 22.53 -7.31
N LEU A 252 -13.19 22.72 -8.45
CA LEU A 252 -13.71 24.02 -8.91
C LEU A 252 -15.23 24.05 -8.82
N HIS A 253 -15.76 24.07 -7.60
CA HIS A 253 -17.11 24.60 -7.34
C HIS A 253 -17.11 26.12 -7.57
N GLY A 254 -16.81 26.58 -8.80
CA GLY A 254 -16.78 28.01 -9.12
C GLY A 254 -16.01 28.51 -10.34
N SER A 255 -15.52 27.70 -11.29
CA SER A 255 -14.88 28.29 -12.49
C SER A 255 -15.07 27.44 -13.75
N GLY A 256 -15.54 28.11 -14.81
CA GLY A 256 -16.02 27.54 -16.07
C GLY A 256 -14.98 26.85 -16.96
N PRO A 257 -15.38 26.47 -18.19
CA PRO A 257 -14.70 25.46 -18.97
C PRO A 257 -13.50 26.04 -19.73
N THR A 258 -12.46 25.23 -19.91
CA THR A 258 -11.70 24.98 -21.16
C THR A 258 -10.19 24.79 -20.93
N SER A 259 -9.76 23.53 -21.04
CA SER A 259 -8.50 23.16 -21.66
C SER A 259 -8.52 21.65 -21.88
N HIS A 260 -8.23 21.20 -23.10
CA HIS A 260 -8.13 19.78 -23.41
C HIS A 260 -7.02 19.14 -22.57
N PRO A 261 -7.24 17.95 -21.97
CA PRO A 261 -6.18 17.24 -21.26
C PRO A 261 -5.07 16.86 -22.25
N GLU A 262 -3.91 17.51 -22.11
CA GLU A 262 -2.72 17.17 -22.88
C GLU A 262 -2.08 15.90 -22.30
N TYR A 263 -1.66 15.00 -23.17
CA TYR A 263 -1.09 13.71 -22.78
C TYR A 263 0.35 13.89 -22.29
N VAL A 264 0.63 13.51 -21.04
CA VAL A 264 1.94 13.71 -20.39
C VAL A 264 2.71 12.38 -20.19
N GLY A 265 2.30 11.31 -20.88
CA GLY A 265 2.77 9.94 -20.60
C GLY A 265 4.09 9.51 -21.26
N GLY A 266 4.67 10.34 -22.14
CA GLY A 266 5.79 9.93 -23.01
C GLY A 266 5.37 8.90 -24.07
N PRO A 267 6.27 8.38 -24.91
CA PRO A 267 5.90 7.45 -25.99
C PRO A 267 5.20 6.21 -25.42
N LEU A 268 3.98 5.93 -25.89
CA LEU A 268 3.12 4.80 -25.45
C LEU A 268 2.78 4.75 -23.95
N GLY A 269 3.10 5.78 -23.17
CA GLY A 269 2.80 5.85 -21.74
C GLY A 269 3.88 5.23 -20.87
N LEU A 270 4.98 4.79 -21.48
CA LEU A 270 6.07 4.11 -20.80
C LEU A 270 6.76 5.03 -19.79
N SER A 271 6.92 6.32 -20.10
CA SER A 271 7.53 7.26 -19.16
C SER A 271 6.68 7.43 -17.90
N ALA A 272 5.36 7.56 -18.04
CA ALA A 272 4.45 7.58 -16.89
C ALA A 272 4.41 6.24 -16.13
N LEU A 273 4.56 5.11 -16.83
CA LEU A 273 4.66 3.80 -16.19
C LEU A 273 5.94 3.67 -15.36
N PHE A 274 7.09 4.07 -15.90
CA PHE A 274 8.36 4.08 -15.17
C PHE A 274 8.34 5.05 -13.99
N GLU A 275 7.72 6.22 -14.15
CA GLU A 275 7.55 7.17 -13.06
C GLU A 275 6.61 6.63 -11.97
N ALA A 276 5.55 5.90 -12.33
CA ALA A 276 4.67 5.22 -11.40
C ALA A 276 5.37 4.07 -10.64
N LEU A 277 6.22 3.32 -11.34
CA LEU A 277 7.01 2.21 -10.79
C LEU A 277 8.28 2.67 -10.07
N ASN A 278 8.62 3.96 -10.10
CA ASN A 278 9.73 4.48 -9.33
C ASN A 278 9.48 4.28 -7.83
N ILE A 279 10.41 3.63 -7.12
CA ILE A 279 10.31 3.32 -5.68
C ILE A 279 11.10 4.33 -4.82
N PHE A 280 11.86 5.25 -5.43
CA PHE A 280 12.70 6.20 -4.68
C PHE A 280 11.91 7.10 -3.72
N ASP A 281 10.66 7.43 -4.05
CA ASP A 281 9.74 8.14 -3.15
C ASP A 281 9.45 7.31 -1.89
N LEU A 282 9.26 6.01 -2.03
CA LEU A 282 9.08 5.09 -0.90
C LEU A 282 10.36 4.94 -0.10
N ILE A 283 11.53 4.82 -0.73
CA ILE A 283 12.80 4.72 -0.02
C ILE A 283 13.04 5.95 0.84
N LYS A 284 12.79 7.14 0.30
CA LYS A 284 12.83 8.39 1.08
C LYS A 284 11.84 8.36 2.24
N ALA A 285 10.62 7.88 2.01
CA ALA A 285 9.59 7.79 3.05
C ALA A 285 9.93 6.79 4.16
N MET A 286 10.57 5.67 3.82
CA MET A 286 11.12 4.69 4.76
C MET A 286 12.19 5.32 5.64
N MET A 287 13.17 6.02 5.05
CA MET A 287 14.23 6.69 5.81
C MET A 287 13.69 7.78 6.74
N MET A 288 12.60 8.46 6.37
CA MET A 288 11.97 9.51 7.19
C MET A 288 11.07 8.97 8.31
N ALA A 289 10.67 7.69 8.27
CA ALA A 289 9.69 7.13 9.20
C ALA A 289 10.12 7.19 10.69
N PRO A 290 11.37 6.83 11.07
CA PRO A 290 11.80 6.91 12.48
C PRO A 290 11.84 8.35 12.99
N ILE A 291 12.31 9.28 12.15
CA ILE A 291 12.44 10.70 12.47
C ILE A 291 11.07 11.32 12.74
N ARG A 292 10.07 11.00 11.90
CA ARG A 292 8.69 11.47 12.05
C ARG A 292 8.04 10.96 13.33
N LEU A 293 8.27 9.69 13.69
CA LEU A 293 7.76 9.12 14.92
C LEU A 293 8.37 9.79 16.17
N GLY A 294 9.69 10.04 16.14
CA GLY A 294 10.39 10.75 17.21
C GLY A 294 9.87 12.18 17.42
N LYS A 295 9.70 12.94 16.34
CA LYS A 295 9.10 14.30 16.38
C LYS A 295 7.68 14.29 16.92
N GLY A 296 6.85 13.32 16.50
CA GLY A 296 5.48 13.17 17.00
C GLY A 296 5.40 12.90 18.51
N ARG A 297 6.28 12.02 19.03
CA ARG A 297 6.36 11.75 20.48
C ARG A 297 6.79 12.99 21.27
N ALA A 298 7.77 13.75 20.77
CA ALA A 298 8.24 14.97 21.43
C ALA A 298 7.16 16.07 21.50
N MET A 299 6.34 16.23 20.45
CA MET A 299 5.22 17.19 20.45
C MET A 299 4.13 16.78 21.45
N MET A 300 3.75 15.50 21.48
CA MET A 300 2.76 14.98 22.45
C MET A 300 3.22 15.18 23.90
N MET A 301 4.50 14.94 24.20
CA MET A 301 5.04 15.18 25.55
C MET A 301 4.99 16.66 25.93
N LYS A 302 5.22 17.57 24.98
CA LYS A 302 5.12 19.02 25.21
C LYS A 302 3.68 19.45 25.47
N GLU A 303 2.73 18.93 24.69
CA GLU A 303 1.30 19.23 24.85
C GLU A 303 0.76 18.70 26.19
N GLN A 304 1.19 17.50 26.60
CA GLN A 304 0.88 16.95 27.92
C GLN A 304 1.53 17.77 29.05
N ALA A 305 2.76 18.25 28.85
CA ALA A 305 3.44 19.12 29.82
C ALA A 305 2.73 20.47 29.96
N SER A 306 2.29 21.10 28.86
CA SER A 306 1.53 22.36 28.92
C SER A 306 0.16 22.19 29.56
N ALA A 307 -0.55 21.09 29.26
CA ALA A 307 -1.83 20.79 29.88
C ALA A 307 -1.70 20.50 31.39
N ALA A 308 -0.60 19.85 31.81
CA ALA A 308 -0.29 19.63 33.21
C ALA A 308 0.10 20.91 33.97
N GLU A 309 0.56 21.95 33.27
CA GLU A 309 0.92 23.24 33.85
C GLU A 309 -0.28 24.21 33.94
N GLU A 310 -1.33 24.00 33.15
CA GLU A 310 -2.59 24.76 33.22
C GLU A 310 -3.54 24.28 34.35
N ASP A 311 -3.57 22.98 34.66
CA ASP A 311 -4.41 22.40 35.73
C ASP A 311 -4.17 22.98 37.15
N PRO A 312 -2.91 23.18 37.62
CA PRO A 312 -2.68 23.79 38.94
C PRO A 312 -3.01 25.28 38.99
N LYS A 313 -2.96 25.99 37.86
CA LYS A 313 -3.36 27.41 37.80
C LYS A 313 -4.88 27.57 37.90
N ASN A 314 -5.65 26.70 37.25
CA ASN A 314 -7.12 26.80 37.29
C ASN A 314 -7.70 26.47 38.68
N LYS A 315 -7.08 25.55 39.43
CA LYS A 315 -7.45 25.26 40.82
C LYS A 315 -7.13 26.38 41.82
N ALA A 316 -6.25 27.32 41.46
CA ALA A 316 -5.90 28.46 42.31
C ALA A 316 -6.87 29.66 42.16
N TYR A 317 -7.78 29.64 41.18
CA TYR A 317 -8.79 30.69 40.97
C TYR A 317 -10.21 30.29 41.44
N GLU A 318 -10.39 29.06 41.93
CA GLU A 318 -11.68 28.54 42.44
C GLU A 318 -11.73 28.41 43.98
N GLY A 319 -10.72 28.87 44.72
CA GLY A 319 -10.67 28.90 46.19
C GLY A 319 -10.60 30.31 46.73
#